data_AF-A0A1X1Y3V8-F1
#
_entry.id   AF-A0A1X1Y3V8-F1
#
_cell.length_a   1.000
_cell.length_b   1.000
_cell.length_c   1.000
_cell.angle_alpha   90.00
_cell.angle_beta   90.00
_cell.angle_gamma   90.00
#
_symmetry.space_group_name_H-M   'P 1'
#
loop_
_entity.id
_entity.type
_entity.pdbx_description
1 polymer ?
#
loop_
_entity_poly.entity_id
_entity_poly.type
_entity_poly.pdbx_seq_one_letter_code
_entity_poly.pdbx_strand_id
1 'polypeptide(L)'
;MVVLAVIAAGIAWGSLVQADRMRATSVVAAVAGFVSPLLVTPAPAHADGSQQSLSNAVRQFYTQVQIRCTPNMVPSFQSITTDGHGHGRIIDANPSLGGPFNYLWGPNGSPGTPSAQYHVVPADDGNGIWYIDLQFC
;
A
#
# COMPACT_ATOMS: atom_id res chain seq x y z
N MET A 1 -36.48 21.68 36.15
CA MET A 1 -37.74 20.93 35.96
C MET A 1 -37.72 20.35 34.55
N VAL A 2 -37.78 19.00 34.45
CA VAL A 2 -38.48 18.18 33.42
C VAL A 2 -37.96 18.32 31.96
N VAL A 3 -37.52 17.29 31.20
CA VAL A 3 -37.57 15.82 31.29
C VAL A 3 -36.51 15.20 30.34
N LEU A 4 -35.92 14.06 30.75
CA LEU A 4 -35.13 13.13 29.91
C LEU A 4 -36.07 12.28 29.03
N ALA A 5 -35.67 11.98 27.78
CA ALA A 5 -36.05 10.73 27.12
C ALA A 5 -35.00 10.30 26.08
N VAL A 6 -34.32 9.19 26.37
CA VAL A 6 -33.56 8.36 25.44
C VAL A 6 -34.55 7.38 24.81
N ILE A 7 -34.53 7.19 23.48
CA ILE A 7 -35.18 6.04 22.82
C ILE A 7 -34.20 5.42 21.83
N ALA A 8 -34.10 4.09 21.95
CA ALA A 8 -33.14 3.21 21.34
C ALA A 8 -33.59 2.63 19.99
N ALA A 9 -32.60 2.14 19.24
CA ALA A 9 -32.54 0.94 18.39
C ALA A 9 -33.74 0.57 17.48
N GLY A 10 -33.46 0.46 16.18
CA GLY A 10 -34.25 -0.30 15.21
C GLY A 10 -33.36 -0.93 14.14
N ILE A 11 -33.12 -2.23 14.27
CA ILE A 11 -32.51 -3.12 13.27
C ILE A 11 -33.63 -3.63 12.36
N ALA A 12 -33.52 -3.51 11.04
CA ALA A 12 -34.27 -4.35 10.10
C ALA A 12 -33.59 -4.43 8.72
N TRP A 13 -33.43 -5.66 8.24
CA TRP A 13 -32.80 -6.10 7.00
C TRP A 13 -33.79 -6.09 5.82
N GLY A 14 -33.31 -6.10 4.57
CA GLY A 14 -34.06 -6.73 3.46
C GLY A 14 -34.07 -6.01 2.10
N SER A 15 -33.27 -6.57 1.19
CA SER A 15 -33.18 -6.52 -0.28
C SER A 15 -34.32 -5.93 -1.15
N LEU A 16 -33.92 -5.26 -2.26
CA LEU A 16 -34.50 -5.28 -3.63
C LEU A 16 -33.69 -4.29 -4.51
N VAL A 17 -32.68 -4.75 -5.28
CA VAL A 17 -32.73 -5.06 -6.73
C VAL A 17 -33.67 -4.14 -7.54
N GLN A 18 -33.10 -3.26 -8.39
CA GLN A 18 -33.56 -2.85 -9.74
C GLN A 18 -32.52 -1.84 -10.30
N ALA A 19 -31.54 -2.20 -11.13
CA ALA A 19 -31.60 -2.45 -12.58
C ALA A 19 -32.27 -1.30 -13.39
N ASP A 20 -31.47 -0.47 -14.08
CA ASP A 20 -31.87 0.10 -15.39
C ASP A 20 -30.66 0.45 -16.28
N ARG A 21 -30.57 -0.28 -17.41
CA ARG A 21 -29.90 0.01 -18.71
C ARG A 21 -28.37 0.12 -18.73
N MET A 22 -27.61 -0.95 -18.95
CA MET A 22 -27.51 -1.79 -20.16
C MET A 22 -27.53 -1.03 -21.50
N ARG A 23 -26.33 -0.68 -21.98
CA ARG A 23 -25.95 -0.71 -23.41
C ARG A 23 -24.52 -1.21 -23.54
N ALA A 24 -24.36 -2.49 -23.83
CA ALA A 24 -23.25 -2.99 -24.64
C ALA A 24 -23.66 -4.34 -25.21
N THR A 25 -23.92 -4.33 -26.51
CA THR A 25 -24.43 -5.39 -27.35
C THR A 25 -23.50 -6.61 -27.33
N SER A 26 -24.01 -7.75 -26.89
CA SER A 26 -23.37 -9.06 -27.00
C SER A 26 -23.86 -9.78 -28.25
N VAL A 27 -22.97 -10.26 -29.13
CA VAL A 27 -23.27 -11.42 -29.99
C VAL A 27 -22.00 -12.26 -30.24
N VAL A 28 -21.95 -13.39 -29.54
CA VAL A 28 -21.57 -14.76 -29.96
C VAL A 28 -20.31 -14.98 -30.83
N ALA A 29 -19.36 -15.75 -30.29
CA ALA A 29 -18.74 -16.88 -30.98
C ALA A 29 -18.20 -17.90 -29.97
N ALA A 30 -18.98 -18.94 -29.69
CA ALA A 30 -18.47 -20.16 -29.10
C ALA A 30 -17.70 -20.92 -30.19
N VAL A 31 -16.38 -21.09 -30.03
CA VAL A 31 -15.60 -22.08 -30.77
C VAL A 31 -14.65 -22.76 -29.81
N ALA A 32 -14.68 -24.09 -29.86
CA ALA A 32 -14.02 -25.05 -29.01
C ALA A 32 -12.48 -24.89 -28.93
N GLY A 33 -11.90 -25.28 -27.79
CA GLY A 33 -10.49 -25.65 -27.71
C GLY A 33 -9.83 -25.38 -26.35
N PHE A 34 -9.25 -26.44 -25.77
CA PHE A 34 -8.28 -26.48 -24.67
C PHE A 34 -8.78 -26.19 -23.23
N VAL A 35 -8.84 -27.27 -22.45
CA VAL A 35 -8.85 -27.23 -20.98
C VAL A 35 -7.44 -26.87 -20.51
N SER A 36 -7.14 -25.58 -20.45
CA SER A 36 -5.97 -25.09 -19.72
C SER A 36 -6.32 -25.05 -18.23
N PRO A 37 -5.51 -25.62 -17.32
CA PRO A 37 -5.69 -25.37 -15.90
C PRO A 37 -5.52 -23.86 -15.68
N LEU A 38 -6.60 -23.18 -15.28
CA LEU A 38 -6.53 -21.84 -14.72
C LEU A 38 -5.68 -21.93 -13.45
N LEU A 39 -4.39 -21.65 -13.59
CA LEU A 39 -3.54 -21.24 -12.49
C LEU A 39 -4.14 -19.95 -11.95
N VAL A 40 -4.95 -20.06 -10.90
CA VAL A 40 -5.30 -18.93 -10.05
C VAL A 40 -4.02 -18.55 -9.31
N THR A 41 -3.16 -17.78 -9.96
CA THR A 41 -2.09 -17.08 -9.26
C THR A 41 -2.78 -16.01 -8.42
N PRO A 42 -2.72 -16.05 -7.07
CA PRO A 42 -3.20 -14.94 -6.27
C PRO A 42 -2.50 -13.69 -6.78
N ALA A 43 -3.28 -12.63 -7.04
CA ALA A 43 -2.70 -11.33 -7.34
C ALA A 43 -1.69 -11.03 -6.22
N PRO A 44 -0.49 -10.53 -6.55
CA PRO A 44 0.44 -10.11 -5.51
C PRO A 44 -0.33 -9.18 -4.59
N ALA A 45 -0.16 -9.34 -3.28
CA ALA A 45 -0.82 -8.50 -2.30
C ALA A 45 -0.33 -7.07 -2.50
N HIS A 46 -0.98 -6.35 -3.41
CA HIS A 46 -0.69 -4.97 -3.70
C HIS A 46 -0.97 -4.23 -2.40
N ALA A 47 0.06 -3.58 -1.85
CA ALA A 47 -0.17 -2.42 -1.02
C ALA A 47 -1.14 -1.52 -1.80
N ASP A 48 -2.31 -1.24 -1.26
CA ASP A 48 -3.30 -0.39 -1.95
C ASP A 48 -2.77 1.06 -2.19
N GLY A 49 -1.59 1.39 -1.63
CA GLY A 49 -0.82 2.57 -1.96
C GLY A 49 0.01 2.42 -3.25
N SER A 50 0.10 3.49 -4.03
CA SER A 50 0.81 3.47 -5.32
C SER A 50 2.33 3.27 -5.17
N GLN A 51 2.97 2.54 -6.11
CA GLN A 51 4.42 2.34 -6.13
C GLN A 51 5.20 3.67 -6.16
N GLN A 52 4.65 4.68 -6.85
CA GLN A 52 5.23 6.02 -6.87
C GLN A 52 5.21 6.66 -5.48
N SER A 53 4.12 6.50 -4.73
CA SER A 53 4.02 6.99 -3.37
C SER A 53 5.02 6.32 -2.43
N LEU A 54 5.14 4.99 -2.53
CA LEU A 54 6.15 4.23 -1.76
C LEU A 54 7.57 4.75 -2.05
N SER A 55 7.92 4.94 -3.33
CA SER A 55 9.23 5.44 -3.73
C SER A 55 9.53 6.82 -3.14
N ASN A 56 8.54 7.71 -3.10
CA ASN A 56 8.68 9.04 -2.53
C ASN A 56 8.84 8.98 -1.00
N ALA A 57 8.02 8.17 -0.31
CA ALA A 57 8.10 7.96 1.13
C ALA A 57 9.47 7.36 1.54
N VAL A 58 9.93 6.34 0.82
CA VAL A 58 11.24 5.72 1.05
C VAL A 58 12.37 6.73 0.82
N ARG A 59 12.33 7.54 -0.26
CA ARG A 59 13.33 8.58 -0.53
C ARG A 59 13.43 9.58 0.62
N GLN A 60 12.30 10.07 1.12
CA GLN A 60 12.27 11.04 2.21
C GLN A 60 12.89 10.46 3.47
N PHE A 61 12.49 9.26 3.87
CA PHE A 61 13.00 8.61 5.06
C PHE A 61 14.49 8.24 4.93
N TYR A 62 14.88 7.64 3.81
CA TYR A 62 16.26 7.31 3.48
C TYR A 62 17.20 8.50 3.61
N THR A 63 16.82 9.65 3.04
CA THR A 63 17.66 10.85 3.08
C THR A 63 17.88 11.34 4.51
N GLN A 64 16.83 11.28 5.35
CA GLN A 64 16.95 11.66 6.76
C GLN A 64 17.85 10.72 7.56
N VAL A 65 17.75 9.41 7.31
CA VAL A 65 18.59 8.40 7.97
C VAL A 65 20.05 8.53 7.52
N GLN A 66 20.30 8.65 6.22
CA GLN A 66 21.67 8.71 5.70
C GLN A 66 22.47 9.91 6.20
N ILE A 67 21.83 11.08 6.35
CA ILE A 67 22.50 12.27 6.91
C ILE A 67 23.00 12.00 8.34
N ARG A 68 22.33 11.12 9.09
CA ARG A 68 22.73 10.73 10.45
C ARG A 68 23.78 9.60 10.46
N CYS A 69 23.65 8.65 9.56
CA CYS A 69 24.46 7.43 9.54
C CYS A 69 25.81 7.62 8.85
N THR A 70 25.85 8.39 7.76
CA THR A 70 27.06 8.64 6.98
C THR A 70 27.24 10.14 6.73
N PRO A 71 27.58 10.95 7.76
CA PRO A 71 27.66 12.40 7.63
C PRO A 71 28.69 12.90 6.60
N ASN A 72 29.68 12.05 6.27
CA ASN A 72 30.72 12.35 5.28
C ASN A 72 30.41 11.85 3.86
N MET A 73 29.26 11.18 3.66
CA MET A 73 28.84 10.69 2.35
C MET A 73 27.48 11.31 2.01
N VAL A 74 27.39 11.95 0.84
CA VAL A 74 26.14 12.56 0.37
C VAL A 74 25.26 11.45 -0.23
N PRO A 75 24.06 11.19 0.31
CA PRO A 75 23.14 10.24 -0.30
C PRO A 75 22.66 10.74 -1.67
N SER A 76 22.57 9.83 -2.63
CA SER A 76 22.12 10.10 -3.99
C SER A 76 21.10 9.03 -4.42
N PHE A 77 19.89 9.15 -3.86
CA PHE A 77 18.80 8.22 -4.14
C PHE A 77 18.44 8.21 -5.64
N GLN A 78 18.44 7.03 -6.26
CA GLN A 78 18.01 6.86 -7.65
C GLN A 78 16.61 6.28 -7.72
N SER A 79 16.41 5.10 -7.11
CA SER A 79 15.15 4.37 -7.20
C SER A 79 15.04 3.31 -6.10
N ILE A 80 13.90 2.61 -6.10
CA ILE A 80 13.69 1.38 -5.32
C ILE A 80 13.30 0.24 -6.24
N THR A 81 13.67 -0.96 -5.85
CA THR A 81 13.07 -2.20 -6.36
C THR A 81 12.29 -2.86 -5.24
N THR A 82 11.10 -3.36 -5.54
CA THR A 82 10.25 -4.08 -4.57
C THR A 82 9.91 -5.46 -5.10
N ASP A 83 9.70 -6.41 -4.20
CA ASP A 83 9.21 -7.74 -4.54
C ASP A 83 7.67 -7.81 -4.57
N GLY A 84 6.99 -6.75 -4.11
CA GLY A 84 5.54 -6.71 -4.00
C GLY A 84 4.99 -7.40 -2.75
N HIS A 85 5.85 -7.91 -1.87
CA HIS A 85 5.50 -8.67 -0.67
C HIS A 85 5.97 -7.99 0.62
N GLY A 86 6.24 -6.69 0.56
CA GLY A 86 6.67 -5.91 1.71
C GLY A 86 8.19 -5.85 1.90
N HIS A 87 8.96 -6.28 0.90
CA HIS A 87 10.41 -6.13 0.89
C HIS A 87 10.89 -5.36 -0.34
N GLY A 88 11.97 -4.62 -0.16
CA GLY A 88 12.57 -3.88 -1.25
C GLY A 88 14.05 -3.60 -1.03
N ARG A 89 14.64 -2.96 -2.02
CA ARG A 89 16.03 -2.51 -1.99
C ARG A 89 16.11 -1.09 -2.54
N ILE A 90 16.80 -0.23 -1.81
CA ILE A 90 17.13 1.12 -2.25
C ILE A 90 18.36 1.07 -3.15
N ILE A 91 18.26 1.76 -4.28
CA ILE A 91 19.34 1.97 -5.22
C ILE A 91 19.80 3.42 -5.09
N ASP A 92 21.04 3.58 -4.65
CA ASP A 92 21.75 4.86 -4.54
C ASP A 92 22.87 4.90 -5.57
N ALA A 93 23.28 6.10 -6.01
CA ALA A 93 24.42 6.25 -6.91
C ALA A 93 25.72 5.73 -6.28
N ASN A 94 25.83 5.78 -4.94
CA ASN A 94 26.86 5.09 -4.19
C ASN A 94 26.32 3.72 -3.73
N PRO A 95 26.81 2.59 -4.29
CA PRO A 95 26.27 1.26 -3.98
C PRO A 95 26.47 0.83 -2.52
N SER A 96 27.35 1.51 -1.77
CA SER A 96 27.57 1.26 -0.34
C SER A 96 26.52 1.93 0.57
N LEU A 97 25.71 2.85 0.05
CA LEU A 97 24.66 3.55 0.80
C LEU A 97 23.27 2.96 0.58
N GLY A 98 23.06 2.30 -0.56
CA GLY A 98 21.82 1.54 -0.80
C GLY A 98 21.73 0.29 0.09
N GLY A 99 20.53 -0.25 0.24
CA GLY A 99 20.33 -1.41 1.11
C GLY A 99 18.90 -1.95 1.12
N PRO A 100 18.69 -3.11 1.75
CA PRO A 100 17.37 -3.71 1.88
C PRO A 100 16.48 -2.90 2.84
N PHE A 101 15.17 -2.90 2.59
CA PHE A 101 14.17 -2.32 3.47
C PHE A 101 12.90 -3.16 3.46
N ASN A 102 12.11 -3.06 4.53
CA ASN A 102 10.77 -3.60 4.60
C ASN A 102 9.75 -2.47 4.52
N TYR A 103 8.59 -2.75 3.95
CA TYR A 103 7.49 -1.80 3.90
C TYR A 103 6.14 -2.47 4.13
N LEU A 104 5.21 -1.72 4.70
CA LEU A 104 3.82 -2.10 4.85
C LEU A 104 2.94 -0.87 4.54
N TRP A 105 1.78 -1.11 3.94
CA TRP A 105 0.76 -0.09 3.76
C TRP A 105 -0.28 -0.16 4.87
N GLY A 106 -0.70 1.00 5.38
CA GLY A 106 -1.87 1.12 6.22
C GLY A 106 -2.78 2.26 5.77
N PRO A 107 -4.12 2.10 5.84
CA PRO A 107 -5.03 3.20 5.61
C PRO A 107 -4.82 4.32 6.64
N ASN A 108 -5.24 5.54 6.30
CA ASN A 108 -5.22 6.67 7.24
C ASN A 108 -6.00 6.33 8.52
N GLY A 109 -5.41 6.68 9.67
CA GLY A 109 -5.98 6.34 10.98
C GLY A 109 -5.74 4.90 11.44
N SER A 110 -4.85 4.16 10.77
CA SER A 110 -4.44 2.82 11.22
C SER A 110 -3.92 2.85 12.66
N PRO A 111 -4.31 1.87 13.51
CA PRO A 111 -3.92 1.83 14.90
C PRO A 111 -2.43 1.45 15.04
N GLY A 112 -1.58 2.47 15.23
CA GLY A 112 -0.18 2.29 15.63
C GLY A 112 0.75 1.72 14.55
N THR A 113 2.03 1.61 14.89
CA THR A 113 3.04 0.92 14.07
C THR A 113 2.95 -0.59 14.29
N PRO A 114 3.08 -1.41 13.23
CA PRO A 114 3.02 -2.87 13.34
C PRO A 114 4.18 -3.46 14.18
N SER A 115 5.29 -2.73 14.29
CA SER A 115 6.44 -3.03 15.15
C SER A 115 7.21 -1.74 15.43
N ALA A 116 7.99 -1.70 16.52
CA ALA A 116 8.85 -0.57 16.88
C ALA A 116 9.94 -0.26 15.83
N GLN A 117 10.24 -1.19 14.93
CA GLN A 117 11.25 -1.00 13.87
C GLN A 117 10.73 -0.17 12.69
N TYR A 118 9.41 -0.15 12.48
CA TYR A 118 8.81 0.60 11.39
C TYR A 118 8.65 2.08 11.72
N HIS A 119 9.13 2.91 10.81
CA HIS A 119 8.86 4.34 10.78
C HIS A 119 7.60 4.64 9.98
N VAL A 120 6.80 5.55 10.51
CA VAL A 120 5.55 6.03 9.91
C VAL A 120 5.87 7.18 8.97
N VAL A 121 5.59 7.02 7.68
CA VAL A 121 5.76 8.06 6.66
C VAL A 121 4.41 8.27 5.96
N PRO A 122 3.82 9.47 6.05
CA PRO A 122 2.58 9.78 5.34
C PRO A 122 2.75 9.56 3.83
N ALA A 123 1.74 8.98 3.19
CA ALA A 123 1.70 8.89 1.75
C ALA A 123 1.47 10.29 1.15
N ASP A 124 2.20 10.63 0.09
CA ASP A 124 2.09 11.93 -0.60
C ASP A 124 0.77 12.12 -1.35
N ASP A 125 0.06 11.03 -1.64
CA ASP A 125 -1.27 11.04 -2.22
C ASP A 125 -2.39 11.28 -1.17
N GLY A 126 -2.03 11.31 0.12
CA GLY A 126 -2.96 11.54 1.22
C GLY A 126 -3.91 10.36 1.50
N ASN A 127 -3.71 9.19 0.88
CA ASN A 127 -4.63 8.05 1.02
C ASN A 127 -4.28 7.10 2.17
N GLY A 128 -3.14 7.30 2.81
CA GLY A 128 -2.71 6.46 3.91
C GLY A 128 -1.29 6.73 4.36
N ILE A 129 -0.69 5.68 4.91
CA ILE A 129 0.58 5.73 5.61
C ILE A 129 1.44 4.54 5.14
N TRP A 130 2.70 4.84 4.85
CA TRP A 130 3.73 3.84 4.66
C TRP A 130 4.46 3.59 5.98
N TYR A 131 4.51 2.33 6.39
CA TYR A 131 5.40 1.87 7.43
C TYR A 131 6.67 1.40 6.75
N ILE A 132 7.82 1.99 7.06
CA ILE A 132 9.11 1.70 6.43
C ILE A 132 10.14 1.34 7.48
N ASP A 133 10.84 0.23 7.28
CA ASP A 133 11.94 -0.25 8.12
C ASP A 133 13.18 -0.40 7.25
N LEU A 134 14.17 0.48 7.42
CA LEU A 134 15.45 0.36 6.71
C LEU A 134 16.30 -0.64 7.46
N GLN A 135 16.74 -1.71 6.80
CA GLN A 135 17.55 -2.76 7.43
C GLN A 135 19.04 -2.44 7.41
N PHE A 136 19.38 -1.17 7.40
CA PHE A 136 20.74 -0.67 7.33
C PHE A 136 20.81 0.65 8.08
N CYS A 137 22.01 0.91 8.62
CA CYS A 137 22.20 1.72 9.80
C CYS A 137 21.64 1.05 11.07
#